data_AF-A0A453P1C6-F1
#
_entry.id   AF-A0A453P1C6-F1
#
_cell.length_a   1.000
_cell.length_b   1.000
_cell.length_c   1.000
_cell.angle_alpha   90.00
_cell.angle_beta   90.00
_cell.angle_gamma   90.00
#
_symmetry.space_group_name_H-M   'P 1'
#
loop_
_entity.id
_entity.type
_entity.pdbx_description
1 polymer ?
#
loop_
_entity_poly.entity_id
_entity_poly.type
_entity_poly.pdbx_seq_one_letter_code
_entity_poly.pdbx_strand_id
1 'polypeptide(L)'
;ALEWLENDPNVTMRRKDCIDGYLASFEKDGSNVFSEWVAKFQIKTVLVVGICTDYCVLDFVSSTLAARNIGRVPPLEDVVIYSEGCATFDLPVEVARSMKGALAHPQDLMHHMGLYMAKSRGAKIVDGILEE
;
A
#
# COMPACT_ATOMS: atom_id res chain seq x y z
N ALA A 1 -17.01 -7.47 -1.65
CA ALA A 1 -17.18 -6.21 -2.43
C ALA A 1 -16.22 -6.12 -3.62
N LEU A 2 -14.94 -6.52 -3.48
CA LEU A 2 -13.95 -6.44 -4.56
C LEU A 2 -13.70 -7.76 -5.33
N GLU A 3 -14.44 -8.83 -5.03
CA GLU A 3 -14.27 -10.15 -5.68
C GLU A 3 -14.43 -10.11 -7.21
N TRP A 4 -15.19 -9.14 -7.73
CA TRP A 4 -15.35 -8.96 -9.18
C TRP A 4 -14.03 -8.62 -9.89
N LEU A 5 -13.08 -7.96 -9.20
CA LEU A 5 -11.76 -7.64 -9.74
C LEU A 5 -10.96 -8.90 -10.07
N GLU A 6 -11.21 -10.02 -9.38
CA GLU A 6 -10.47 -11.27 -9.62
C GLU A 6 -10.68 -11.83 -11.03
N ASN A 7 -11.79 -11.46 -11.68
CA ASN A 7 -12.14 -11.92 -13.02
C ASN A 7 -12.05 -10.81 -14.08
N ASP A 8 -11.69 -9.58 -13.70
CA ASP A 8 -11.55 -8.48 -14.66
C ASP A 8 -10.27 -8.67 -15.50
N PRO A 9 -10.35 -8.60 -16.84
CA PRO A 9 -9.20 -8.85 -17.72
C PRO A 9 -8.07 -7.82 -17.57
N ASN A 10 -8.34 -6.66 -16.95
CA ASN A 10 -7.34 -5.61 -16.72
C ASN A 10 -6.68 -5.71 -15.35
N VAL A 11 -7.08 -6.69 -14.51
CA VAL A 11 -6.53 -6.86 -13.18
C VAL A 11 -5.39 -7.87 -13.19
N THR A 12 -4.30 -7.51 -12.52
CA THR A 12 -3.21 -8.44 -12.20
C THR A 12 -3.27 -8.77 -10.72
N MET A 13 -3.56 -10.04 -10.40
CA MET A 13 -3.63 -10.50 -9.01
C MET A 13 -2.27 -10.99 -8.52
N ARG A 14 -1.79 -10.42 -7.41
CA ARG A 14 -0.60 -10.91 -6.69
C ARG A 14 -0.99 -11.36 -5.29
N ARG A 15 -0.80 -12.64 -5.01
CA ARG A 15 -0.89 -13.16 -3.64
C ARG A 15 0.36 -12.74 -2.87
N LYS A 16 0.17 -12.28 -1.63
CA LYS A 16 1.26 -11.89 -0.73
C LYS A 16 1.36 -12.85 0.45
N ASP A 17 2.59 -13.13 0.87
CA ASP A 17 2.93 -13.94 2.03
C ASP A 17 3.51 -13.10 3.19
N CYS A 18 3.71 -11.80 2.98
CA CYS A 18 4.07 -10.83 4.01
C CYS A 18 3.21 -9.55 3.95
N ILE A 19 3.46 -8.62 4.88
CA ILE A 19 2.71 -7.35 4.98
C ILE A 19 3.03 -6.45 3.78
N ASP A 20 4.30 -6.36 3.41
CA ASP A 20 4.79 -5.50 2.34
C ASP A 20 4.52 -6.09 0.95
N GLY A 21 3.63 -5.47 0.18
CA GLY A 21 3.28 -5.92 -1.16
C GLY A 21 4.43 -5.81 -2.18
N TYR A 22 5.40 -4.91 -1.98
CA TYR A 22 6.53 -4.75 -2.89
C TYR A 22 7.51 -5.90 -2.69
N LEU A 23 7.79 -6.25 -1.43
CA LEU A 23 8.63 -7.41 -1.09
C LEU A 23 7.97 -8.74 -1.50
N ALA A 24 6.66 -8.88 -1.27
CA ALA A 24 5.92 -10.07 -1.70
C ALA A 24 5.82 -10.23 -3.23
N SER A 25 6.18 -9.19 -4.00
CA SER A 25 6.19 -9.22 -5.46
C SER A 25 7.49 -9.78 -6.05
N PHE A 26 8.49 -10.11 -5.22
CA PHE A 26 9.69 -10.80 -5.71
C PHE A 26 9.41 -12.26 -6.05
N GLU A 27 10.02 -12.72 -7.14
CA GLU A 27 10.09 -14.12 -7.51
C GLU A 27 11.42 -14.75 -7.10
N LYS A 28 11.51 -16.08 -7.21
CA LYS A 28 12.71 -16.85 -6.85
C LYS A 28 13.94 -16.49 -7.68
N ASP A 29 13.75 -15.99 -8.90
CA ASP A 29 14.82 -15.56 -9.79
C ASP A 29 15.27 -14.11 -9.53
N GLY A 30 14.65 -13.42 -8.58
CA GLY A 30 14.95 -12.04 -8.23
C GLY A 30 14.22 -10.99 -9.08
N SER A 31 13.39 -11.39 -10.04
CA SER A 31 12.46 -10.48 -10.71
C SER A 31 11.40 -9.96 -9.73
N ASN A 32 10.78 -8.82 -10.04
CA ASN A 32 9.71 -8.24 -9.23
C ASN A 32 8.50 -7.95 -10.11
N VAL A 33 7.42 -8.70 -9.87
CA VAL A 33 6.19 -8.67 -10.68
C VAL A 33 5.57 -7.27 -10.73
N PHE A 34 5.60 -6.52 -9.62
CA PHE A 34 5.08 -5.16 -9.58
C PHE A 34 5.94 -4.21 -10.41
N SER A 35 7.27 -4.26 -10.29
CA SER A 35 8.17 -3.43 -11.11
C SER A 35 8.03 -3.74 -12.60
N GLU A 36 7.89 -5.01 -12.97
CA GLU A 36 7.66 -5.42 -14.35
C GLU A 36 6.30 -4.95 -14.88
N TRP A 37 5.26 -5.00 -14.05
CA TRP A 37 3.95 -4.46 -14.39
C TRP A 37 4.00 -2.95 -14.65
N VAL A 38 4.66 -2.19 -13.76
CA VAL A 38 4.91 -0.75 -13.95
C VAL A 38 5.64 -0.48 -15.26
N ALA A 39 6.72 -1.22 -15.53
CA ALA A 39 7.50 -1.06 -16.75
C ALA A 39 6.69 -1.43 -18.01
N LYS A 40 5.96 -2.55 -17.98
CA LYS A 40 5.16 -3.03 -19.12
C LYS A 40 4.11 -2.01 -19.54
N PHE A 41 3.44 -1.39 -18.57
CA PHE A 41 2.35 -0.44 -18.82
C PHE A 41 2.80 1.03 -18.80
N GLN A 42 4.11 1.28 -18.69
CA GLN A 42 4.69 2.63 -18.66
C GLN A 42 4.06 3.54 -17.60
N ILE A 43 3.81 2.97 -16.42
CA ILE A 43 3.07 3.65 -15.35
C ILE A 43 3.97 4.68 -14.66
N LYS A 44 3.57 5.95 -14.74
CA LYS A 44 4.26 7.06 -14.07
C LYS A 44 3.70 7.37 -12.70
N THR A 45 2.43 7.05 -12.47
CA THR A 45 1.73 7.34 -11.21
C THR A 45 0.96 6.11 -10.78
N VAL A 46 1.16 5.67 -9.54
CA VAL A 46 0.34 4.63 -8.92
C VAL A 46 -0.54 5.25 -7.83
N LEU A 47 -1.83 4.92 -7.88
CA LEU A 47 -2.79 5.24 -6.83
C LEU A 47 -2.97 4.03 -5.93
N VAL A 48 -2.78 4.21 -4.63
CA VAL A 48 -2.82 3.16 -3.61
C VAL A 48 -4.05 3.33 -2.73
N VAL A 49 -4.78 2.23 -2.56
CA VAL A 49 -5.96 2.09 -1.70
C VAL A 49 -5.86 0.76 -0.94
N GLY A 50 -6.53 0.64 0.21
CA GLY A 50 -6.62 -0.63 0.92
C GLY A 50 -6.52 -0.56 2.44
N ILE A 51 -6.18 -1.69 3.05
CA ILE A 51 -6.15 -1.89 4.50
C ILE A 51 -4.98 -2.81 4.88
N CYS A 52 -4.21 -2.54 5.95
CA CYS A 52 -4.31 -1.40 6.86
C CYS A 52 -3.44 -0.22 6.40
N THR A 53 -3.91 1.00 6.65
CA THR A 53 -3.25 2.26 6.25
C THR A 53 -1.83 2.34 6.79
N ASP A 54 -1.63 1.98 8.05
CA ASP A 54 -0.39 2.09 8.81
C ASP A 54 0.44 0.78 8.82
N TYR A 55 -0.04 -0.28 8.16
CA TYR A 55 0.71 -1.52 7.94
C TYR A 55 0.91 -1.78 6.44
N CYS A 56 0.03 -2.58 5.81
CA CYS A 56 0.23 -3.05 4.44
C CYS A 56 0.35 -1.91 3.42
N VAL A 57 -0.46 -0.86 3.57
CA VAL A 57 -0.41 0.32 2.69
C VAL A 57 0.89 1.08 2.91
N LEU A 58 1.22 1.42 4.18
CA LEU A 58 2.44 2.16 4.51
C LEU A 58 3.71 1.41 4.10
N ASP A 59 3.81 0.11 4.35
CA ASP A 59 4.98 -0.71 4.00
C ASP A 59 5.16 -0.79 2.48
N PHE A 60 4.08 -1.13 1.75
CA PHE A 60 4.11 -1.16 0.29
C PHE A 60 4.57 0.17 -0.30
N VAL A 61 4.00 1.29 0.18
CA VAL A 61 4.35 2.63 -0.29
C VAL A 61 5.80 2.97 0.07
N SER A 62 6.24 2.66 1.28
CA SER A 62 7.61 2.93 1.73
C SER A 62 8.65 2.19 0.90
N SER A 63 8.45 0.90 0.67
CA SER A 63 9.36 0.07 -0.12
C SER A 63 9.31 0.43 -1.60
N THR A 64 8.13 0.73 -2.15
CA THR A 64 8.00 1.21 -3.54
C THR A 64 8.75 2.53 -3.74
N LEU A 65 8.59 3.50 -2.84
CA LEU A 65 9.31 4.78 -2.89
C LEU A 65 10.82 4.58 -2.77
N ALA A 66 11.27 3.73 -1.85
CA ALA A 66 12.69 3.41 -1.69
C ALA A 66 13.27 2.78 -2.96
N ALA A 67 12.58 1.80 -3.53
CA ALA A 67 12.97 1.14 -4.77
C ALA A 67 12.99 2.10 -5.96
N ARG A 68 11.97 2.96 -6.09
CA ARG A 68 11.91 4.02 -7.11
C ARG A 68 13.12 4.95 -7.01
N ASN A 69 13.47 5.39 -5.80
CA ASN A 69 14.58 6.33 -5.57
C ASN A 69 15.94 5.79 -6.02
N ILE A 70 16.10 4.47 -6.11
CA ILE A 70 17.32 3.81 -6.63
C ILE A 70 17.13 3.21 -8.03
N GLY A 71 16.09 3.62 -8.76
CA GLY A 71 15.87 3.24 -10.16
C GLY A 71 15.40 1.80 -10.36
N ARG A 72 14.81 1.15 -9.36
CA ARG A 72 14.34 -0.25 -9.44
C ARG A 72 12.89 -0.42 -9.91
N VAL A 73 12.17 0.69 -10.08
CA VAL A 73 10.77 0.70 -10.54
C VAL A 73 10.55 1.73 -11.68
N PRO A 74 11.35 1.74 -12.76
CA PRO A 74 11.13 2.69 -13.86
C PRO A 74 9.85 2.34 -14.63
N PRO A 75 9.08 3.33 -15.14
CA PRO A 75 9.33 4.77 -15.14
C PRO A 75 8.60 5.51 -14.01
N LEU A 76 8.35 4.88 -12.87
CA LEU A 76 7.51 5.44 -11.81
C LEU A 76 8.04 6.77 -11.28
N GLU A 77 7.18 7.79 -11.27
CA GLU A 77 7.45 9.12 -10.76
C GLU A 77 6.74 9.31 -9.41
N ASP A 78 5.44 9.01 -9.36
CA ASP A 78 4.58 9.32 -8.23
C ASP A 78 3.94 8.07 -7.59
N VAL A 79 3.96 8.04 -6.26
CA VAL A 79 3.15 7.12 -5.45
C VAL A 79 2.15 7.98 -4.69
N VAL A 80 0.86 7.75 -4.97
CA VAL A 80 -0.25 8.53 -4.42
C VAL A 80 -1.09 7.61 -3.54
N ILE A 81 -1.42 8.06 -2.33
CA ILE A 81 -2.40 7.39 -1.47
C ILE A 81 -3.69 8.18 -1.52
N TYR A 82 -4.79 7.48 -1.80
CA TYR A 82 -6.14 8.03 -1.63
C TYR A 82 -6.60 7.76 -0.19
N SER A 83 -6.68 8.82 0.64
CA SER A 83 -6.97 8.70 2.08
C SER A 83 -8.31 8.03 2.32
N GLU A 84 -9.36 8.47 1.63
CA GLU A 84 -10.72 7.94 1.80
C GLU A 84 -10.89 6.52 1.23
N GLY A 85 -9.96 6.06 0.39
CA GLY A 85 -9.88 4.69 -0.08
C GLY A 85 -9.04 3.78 0.83
N CYS A 86 -8.52 4.32 1.94
CA CYS A 86 -7.71 3.59 2.90
C CYS A 86 -8.41 3.49 4.25
N ALA A 87 -8.19 2.39 4.95
CA ALA A 87 -8.69 2.20 6.31
C ALA A 87 -7.67 1.45 7.18
N THR A 88 -7.85 1.50 8.48
CA THR A 88 -7.21 0.61 9.45
C THR A 88 -8.25 0.13 10.46
N PHE A 89 -7.86 -0.51 11.55
CA PHE A 89 -8.78 -1.06 12.54
C PHE A 89 -8.70 -0.37 13.90
N ASP A 90 -9.71 -0.55 14.74
CA ASP A 90 -9.66 -0.17 16.14
C ASP A 90 -9.42 -1.41 17.01
N LEU A 91 -8.45 -1.34 17.92
CA LEU A 91 -8.25 -2.31 18.98
C LEU A 91 -8.22 -1.59 20.33
N PRO A 92 -9.36 -1.54 21.05
CA PRO A 92 -9.45 -0.89 22.35
C PRO A 92 -8.45 -1.43 23.36
N VAL A 93 -8.02 -0.60 24.31
CA VAL A 93 -6.98 -0.98 25.29
C VAL A 93 -7.42 -2.14 26.17
N GLU A 94 -8.70 -2.24 26.50
CA GLU A 94 -9.28 -3.31 27.30
C GLU A 94 -9.18 -4.65 26.56
N VAL A 95 -9.47 -4.64 25.26
CA VAL A 95 -9.37 -5.83 24.38
C VAL A 95 -7.91 -6.21 24.20
N ALA A 96 -7.03 -5.25 23.88
CA ALA A 96 -5.60 -5.50 23.73
C ALA A 96 -4.98 -6.13 24.99
N ARG A 97 -5.36 -5.67 26.19
CA ARG A 97 -4.89 -6.23 27.48
C ARG A 97 -5.31 -7.69 27.69
N SER A 98 -6.42 -8.13 27.08
CA SER A 98 -6.88 -9.51 27.17
C SER A 98 -6.14 -10.47 26.25
N MET A 99 -5.38 -9.95 25.28
CA MET A 99 -4.68 -10.70 24.25
C MET A 99 -3.16 -10.62 24.43
N LYS A 100 -2.50 -11.78 24.58
CA LYS A 100 -1.05 -11.82 24.75
C LYS A 100 -0.34 -11.26 23.51
N GLY A 101 0.45 -10.20 23.70
CA GLY A 101 1.27 -9.58 22.65
C GLY A 101 0.53 -8.57 21.77
N ALA A 102 -0.75 -8.29 22.04
CA ALA A 102 -1.47 -7.23 21.34
C ALA A 102 -1.10 -5.84 21.89
N LEU A 103 -1.17 -4.83 21.02
CA LEU A 103 -1.05 -3.42 21.38
C LEU A 103 -2.37 -2.74 21.08
N ALA A 104 -2.80 -1.82 21.96
CA ALA A 104 -3.95 -0.98 21.67
C ALA A 104 -3.69 -0.20 20.37
N HIS A 105 -4.71 -0.12 19.52
CA HIS A 105 -4.60 0.40 18.17
C HIS A 105 -5.77 1.33 17.88
N PRO A 106 -5.69 2.62 18.23
CA PRO A 106 -6.77 3.58 18.00
C PRO A 106 -6.90 3.91 16.51
N GLN A 107 -8.01 3.52 15.88
CA GLN A 107 -8.17 3.55 14.42
C GLN A 107 -7.83 4.92 13.79
N ASP A 108 -8.48 5.99 14.25
CA ASP A 108 -8.34 7.32 13.65
C ASP A 108 -6.91 7.86 13.76
N LEU A 109 -6.31 7.70 14.93
CA LEU A 109 -4.94 8.15 15.19
C LEU A 109 -3.95 7.35 14.34
N MET A 110 -4.09 6.03 14.27
CA MET A 110 -3.18 5.18 13.52
C MET A 110 -3.33 5.39 12.01
N HIS A 111 -4.56 5.57 11.51
CA HIS A 111 -4.80 5.97 10.12
C HIS A 111 -4.08 7.27 9.78
N HIS A 112 -4.26 8.32 10.60
CA HIS A 112 -3.58 9.60 10.42
C HIS A 112 -2.05 9.47 10.46
N MET A 113 -1.51 8.72 11.42
CA MET A 113 -0.07 8.48 11.54
C MET A 113 0.49 7.73 10.32
N GLY A 114 -0.22 6.73 9.80
CA GLY A 114 0.15 6.02 8.59
C GLY A 114 0.27 6.96 7.38
N LEU A 115 -0.76 7.80 7.15
CA LEU A 115 -0.74 8.80 6.08
C LEU A 115 0.40 9.82 6.26
N TYR A 116 0.62 10.32 7.48
CA TYR A 116 1.69 11.25 7.80
C TYR A 116 3.08 10.64 7.49
N MET A 117 3.30 9.38 7.89
CA MET A 117 4.55 8.65 7.66
C MET A 117 4.78 8.34 6.19
N ALA A 118 3.74 8.07 5.42
CA ALA A 118 3.85 7.89 3.97
C ALA A 118 4.19 9.22 3.28
N LYS A 119 3.51 10.31 3.66
CA LYS A 119 3.78 11.65 3.13
C LYS A 119 5.22 12.09 3.41
N SER A 120 5.73 11.86 4.62
CA SER A 120 7.10 12.22 5.00
C SER A 120 8.17 11.45 4.22
N ARG A 121 7.83 10.29 3.65
CA ARG A 121 8.69 9.48 2.77
C ARG A 121 8.60 9.88 1.29
N GLY A 122 7.70 10.79 0.93
CA GLY A 122 7.54 11.31 -0.43
C GLY A 122 6.33 10.76 -1.18
N ALA A 123 5.39 10.09 -0.50
CA ALA A 123 4.07 9.82 -1.09
C ALA A 123 3.25 11.12 -1.20
N LYS A 124 2.42 11.22 -2.24
CA LYS A 124 1.36 12.22 -2.30
C LYS A 124 0.12 11.68 -1.62
N ILE A 125 -0.58 12.48 -0.83
CA ILE A 125 -1.84 12.11 -0.18
C ILE A 125 -2.94 12.96 -0.81
N VAL A 126 -4.02 12.32 -1.26
CA VAL A 126 -5.19 12.97 -1.84
C VAL A 126 -6.47 12.47 -1.16
N ASP A 127 -7.49 13.30 -1.12
CA ASP A 127 -8.79 13.05 -0.49
C ASP A 127 -9.95 12.99 -1.50
N GLY A 128 -9.66 13.09 -2.80
CA GLY A 128 -10.65 12.98 -3.87
C GLY A 128 -10.05 12.55 -5.19
N ILE A 129 -10.88 11.91 -6.01
CA ILE A 129 -10.65 11.65 -7.42
C ILE A 129 -11.73 12.41 -8.18
N LEU A 130 -11.34 13.33 -9.04
CA LEU A 130 -12.27 14.11 -9.87
C LEU A 130 -12.46 13.35 -11.19
N GLU A 131 -13.71 13.10 -11.55
CA GLU A 131 -14.06 12.67 -12.92
C GLU A 131 -14.17 13.91 -13.80
N GLU A 132 -13.59 13.86 -15.00
CA GLU A 132 -13.80 14.84 -16.08
C GLU A 132 -15.11 14.58 -16.83
#